data_AF-A0AA45L1C7-F1
#
_entry.id   AF-A0AA45L1C7-F1
#
_cell.length_a   1.000
_cell.length_b   1.000
_cell.length_c   1.000
_cell.angle_alpha   90.00
_cell.angle_beta   90.00
_cell.angle_gamma   90.00
#
_symmetry.space_group_name_H-M   'P 1'
#
loop_
_entity.id
_entity.type
_entity.pdbx_description
1 polymer ?
#
loop_
_entity_poly.entity_id
_entity_poly.type
_entity_poly.pdbx_seq_one_letter_code
_entity_poly.pdbx_strand_id
1 'polypeptide(L)'
;MRTLRVVGLDEDGKSIVLEDPERGERFVLPADERLRAAARGDLTRLGQIEVETESQMRPREIQARIRAGESVDQVAAIAGIPAHRVERFAYPVLLERSRIADLAQRAHPVREDGPDVQTLGEVVAHSFGLRGQEYVDVSWDSWRGEDGRWVVQLHWTAGRSDNRAHWAFHPGAHGGTVTALDDAAVDLMDPNPNRVRSLRAVTHLARAALDVEGRPLAEPEILVREERPVVEEPIVVDGELAEDQPSAKRKKNHPIVPSWEDVLLGVRSRG
;
A
#
# COMPACT_ATOMS: atom_id res chain seq x y z
N MET A 1 -7.08 -3.16 -51.46
CA MET A 1 -6.92 -4.22 -50.42
C MET A 1 -6.62 -5.52 -51.14
N ARG A 2 -5.68 -6.32 -50.63
CA ARG A 2 -5.35 -7.63 -51.19
C ARG A 2 -6.15 -8.67 -50.41
N THR A 3 -6.78 -9.62 -51.10
CA THR A 3 -7.55 -10.70 -50.47
C THR A 3 -6.68 -11.92 -50.26
N LEU A 4 -6.62 -12.40 -49.02
CA LEU A 4 -5.89 -13.62 -48.66
C LEU A 4 -6.88 -14.77 -48.47
N ARG A 5 -6.46 -16.01 -48.79
CA ARG A 5 -7.22 -17.23 -48.50
C ARG A 5 -6.64 -17.95 -47.30
N VAL A 6 -7.49 -18.59 -46.50
CA VAL A 6 -7.05 -19.48 -45.42
C VAL A 6 -6.64 -20.82 -46.02
N VAL A 7 -5.40 -21.25 -45.76
CA VAL A 7 -4.88 -22.55 -46.19
C VAL A 7 -5.11 -23.61 -45.10
N GLY A 8 -4.87 -23.26 -43.83
CA GLY A 8 -5.03 -24.18 -42.72
C GLY A 8 -4.41 -23.65 -41.42
N LEU A 9 -4.28 -24.54 -40.43
CA LEU A 9 -3.52 -24.28 -39.20
C LEU A 9 -2.04 -24.57 -39.45
N ASP A 10 -1.19 -23.79 -38.78
CA ASP A 10 0.26 -24.01 -38.72
C ASP A 10 0.60 -25.23 -37.84
N GLU A 11 1.84 -25.72 -37.91
CA GLU A 11 2.29 -26.93 -37.19
C GLU A 11 2.09 -26.83 -35.67
N ASP A 12 2.17 -25.61 -35.12
CA ASP A 12 1.96 -25.33 -33.70
C ASP A 12 0.48 -25.35 -33.26
N GLY A 13 -0.47 -25.39 -34.21
CA GLY A 13 -1.91 -25.29 -33.96
C GLY A 13 -2.38 -23.95 -33.38
N LYS A 14 -1.46 -23.01 -33.15
CA LYS A 14 -1.71 -21.68 -32.56
C LYS A 14 -1.79 -20.56 -33.58
N SER A 15 -1.51 -20.84 -34.85
CA SER A 15 -1.48 -19.87 -35.94
C SER A 15 -2.22 -20.41 -37.15
N ILE A 16 -2.75 -19.51 -37.97
CA ILE A 16 -3.42 -19.79 -39.24
C ILE A 16 -2.49 -19.36 -40.38
N VAL A 17 -2.30 -20.25 -41.36
CA VAL A 17 -1.56 -19.95 -42.58
C VAL A 17 -2.52 -19.38 -43.61
N LEU A 18 -2.20 -18.17 -44.07
CA LEU A 18 -2.89 -17.44 -45.13
C LEU A 18 -2.03 -17.46 -46.39
N GLU A 19 -2.64 -17.43 -47.56
CA GLU A 19 -1.93 -17.36 -48.85
C GLU A 19 -2.53 -16.27 -49.74
N ASP A 20 -1.66 -15.54 -50.43
CA ASP A 20 -2.02 -14.65 -51.53
C ASP A 20 -2.28 -15.48 -52.81
N PRO A 21 -3.53 -15.55 -53.30
CA PRO A 21 -3.86 -16.37 -54.46
C PRO A 21 -3.22 -15.89 -55.77
N GLU A 22 -2.77 -14.63 -55.85
CA GLU A 22 -2.14 -14.08 -57.06
C GLU A 22 -0.63 -14.36 -57.12
N ARG A 23 0.03 -14.45 -55.96
CA ARG A 23 1.50 -14.57 -55.85
C ARG A 23 1.99 -15.87 -55.21
N GLY A 24 1.11 -16.64 -54.57
CA GLY A 24 1.48 -17.83 -53.79
C GLY A 24 2.27 -17.53 -52.52
N GLU A 25 2.34 -16.27 -52.11
CA GLU A 25 3.04 -15.84 -50.90
C GLU A 25 2.24 -16.24 -49.66
N ARG A 26 2.92 -16.80 -48.65
CA ARG A 26 2.28 -17.28 -47.42
C ARG A 26 2.53 -16.32 -46.26
N PHE A 27 1.48 -16.08 -45.48
CA PHE A 27 1.50 -15.26 -44.27
C PHE A 27 1.01 -16.10 -43.10
N VAL A 28 1.55 -15.84 -41.91
CA VAL A 28 1.11 -16.51 -40.68
C VAL A 28 0.39 -15.49 -39.81
N LEU A 29 -0.80 -15.85 -39.35
CA LEU A 29 -1.62 -15.02 -38.46
C LEU A 29 -1.89 -15.77 -37.15
N PRO A 30 -1.55 -15.22 -35.97
CA PRO A 30 -1.87 -15.86 -34.70
C PRO A 30 -3.38 -16.11 -34.55
N ALA A 31 -3.75 -17.31 -34.09
CA ALA A 31 -5.13 -17.66 -33.77
C ALA A 31 -5.49 -17.17 -32.35
N ASP A 32 -5.37 -15.87 -32.14
CA ASP A 32 -5.64 -15.20 -30.86
C ASP A 32 -7.12 -14.81 -30.70
N GLU A 33 -7.46 -14.24 -29.54
CA GLU A 33 -8.84 -13.80 -29.28
C GLU A 33 -9.26 -12.63 -30.17
N ARG A 34 -8.30 -11.84 -30.69
CA ARG A 34 -8.55 -10.74 -31.62
C ARG A 34 -9.06 -11.29 -32.96
N LEU A 35 -8.42 -12.33 -33.50
CA LEU A 35 -8.88 -13.01 -34.71
C LEU A 35 -10.25 -13.65 -34.49
N ARG A 36 -10.49 -14.29 -33.33
CA ARG A 36 -11.82 -14.86 -33.01
C ARG A 36 -12.90 -13.79 -32.92
N ALA A 37 -12.62 -12.66 -32.28
CA ALA A 37 -13.55 -11.54 -32.17
C ALA A 37 -13.84 -10.91 -33.54
N ALA A 38 -12.80 -10.72 -34.37
CA ALA A 38 -12.94 -10.23 -35.74
C ALA A 38 -13.78 -11.17 -36.61
N ALA A 39 -13.54 -12.47 -36.54
CA ALA A 39 -14.30 -13.47 -37.31
C ALA A 39 -15.78 -13.54 -36.90
N ARG A 40 -16.09 -13.29 -35.61
CA ARG A 40 -17.48 -13.22 -35.11
C ARG A 40 -18.17 -11.87 -35.39
N GLY A 41 -17.44 -10.87 -35.87
CA GLY A 41 -17.95 -9.51 -36.04
C GLY A 41 -18.22 -8.77 -34.72
N ASP A 42 -17.61 -9.21 -33.61
CA ASP A 42 -17.80 -8.59 -32.30
C ASP A 42 -16.89 -7.36 -32.16
N LEU A 43 -17.38 -6.23 -32.68
CA LEU A 43 -16.70 -4.94 -32.61
C LEU A 43 -16.49 -4.46 -31.17
N THR A 44 -17.35 -4.86 -30.23
CA THR A 44 -17.21 -4.48 -28.82
C THR A 44 -16.06 -5.24 -28.16
N ARG A 45 -15.94 -6.54 -28.44
CA ARG A 45 -14.84 -7.37 -27.94
C ARG A 45 -13.50 -7.00 -28.57
N LEU A 46 -13.49 -6.61 -29.86
CA LEU A 46 -12.30 -6.07 -30.51
C LEU A 46 -11.78 -4.80 -29.81
N GLY A 47 -12.67 -3.85 -29.49
CA GLY A 47 -12.29 -2.65 -28.74
C GLY A 47 -11.81 -2.96 -27.32
N GLN A 48 -12.39 -3.96 -26.65
CA GLN A 48 -11.90 -4.41 -25.34
C GLN A 48 -10.50 -5.06 -25.42
N ILE A 49 -10.25 -5.90 -26.41
CA ILE A 49 -8.94 -6.56 -26.59
C ILE A 49 -7.85 -5.55 -26.97
N GLU A 50 -8.18 -4.51 -27.74
CA GLU A 50 -7.27 -3.38 -27.98
C GLU A 50 -6.89 -2.68 -26.68
N VAL A 51 -7.88 -2.43 -25.82
CA VAL A 51 -7.69 -1.78 -24.52
C VAL A 51 -6.96 -2.68 -23.49
N GLU A 52 -7.06 -4.01 -23.62
CA GLU A 52 -6.33 -4.99 -22.81
C GLU A 52 -4.89 -5.20 -23.29
N THR A 53 -4.65 -5.21 -24.61
CA THR A 53 -3.31 -5.37 -25.22
C THR A 53 -2.48 -4.10 -25.09
N GLU A 54 -3.13 -2.94 -25.12
CA GLU A 54 -2.57 -1.64 -24.72
C GLU A 54 -2.70 -1.42 -23.20
N SER A 55 -2.42 -2.41 -22.34
CA SER A 55 -2.39 -2.23 -20.88
C SER A 55 -1.21 -1.36 -20.40
N GLN A 56 -1.09 -0.18 -21.01
CA GLN A 56 -0.69 1.06 -20.38
C GLN A 56 -1.68 1.30 -19.24
N MET A 57 -1.17 1.18 -18.01
CA MET A 57 -1.86 1.41 -16.73
C MET A 57 -3.12 2.30 -16.81
N ARG A 58 -4.24 1.85 -16.23
CA ARG A 58 -5.50 2.61 -16.26
C ARG A 58 -5.35 3.93 -15.49
N PRO A 59 -6.08 5.01 -15.84
CA PRO A 59 -6.02 6.28 -15.11
C PRO A 59 -6.25 6.14 -13.59
N ARG A 60 -7.15 5.24 -13.17
CA ARG A 60 -7.41 4.94 -11.76
C ARG A 60 -6.19 4.31 -11.06
N GLU A 61 -5.45 3.45 -11.76
CA GLU A 61 -4.24 2.81 -11.24
C GLU A 61 -3.09 3.82 -11.14
N ILE A 62 -2.92 4.68 -12.14
CA ILE A 62 -1.98 5.82 -12.11
C ILE A 62 -2.27 6.66 -10.85
N GLN A 63 -3.52 7.06 -10.66
CA GLN A 63 -3.93 7.87 -9.51
C GLN A 63 -3.72 7.16 -8.17
N ALA A 64 -3.96 5.84 -8.10
CA ALA A 64 -3.75 5.06 -6.89
C ALA A 64 -2.26 5.00 -6.52
N ARG A 65 -1.38 4.75 -7.48
CA ARG A 65 0.08 4.72 -7.29
C ARG A 65 0.65 6.08 -6.89
N ILE A 66 0.23 7.14 -7.57
CA ILE A 66 0.62 8.51 -7.19
C ILE A 66 0.13 8.84 -5.78
N ARG A 67 -1.08 8.43 -5.40
CA ARG A 67 -1.60 8.64 -4.04
C ARG A 67 -0.83 7.85 -2.99
N ALA A 68 -0.29 6.70 -3.36
CA ALA A 68 0.57 5.86 -2.51
C ALA A 68 2.01 6.39 -2.38
N GLY A 69 2.37 7.46 -3.10
CA GLY A 69 3.67 8.13 -2.98
C GLY A 69 4.62 7.89 -4.14
N GLU A 70 4.24 7.08 -5.14
CA GLU A 70 5.06 6.95 -6.35
C GLU A 70 5.18 8.30 -7.07
N SER A 71 6.34 8.56 -7.67
CA SER A 71 6.57 9.73 -8.52
C SER A 71 6.00 9.52 -9.92
N VAL A 72 5.73 10.63 -10.62
CA VAL A 72 5.26 10.62 -12.01
C VAL A 72 6.22 9.83 -12.91
N ASP A 73 7.53 10.01 -12.73
CA ASP A 73 8.55 9.33 -13.53
C ASP A 73 8.58 7.82 -13.28
N GLN A 74 8.44 7.38 -12.02
CA GLN A 74 8.34 5.96 -11.68
C GLN A 74 7.10 5.34 -12.31
N VAL A 75 5.95 6.00 -12.19
CA VAL A 75 4.70 5.51 -12.78
C VAL A 75 4.79 5.48 -14.31
N ALA A 76 5.42 6.48 -14.93
CA ALA A 76 5.66 6.53 -16.37
C ALA A 76 6.53 5.37 -16.86
N ALA A 77 7.63 5.09 -16.14
CA ALA A 77 8.53 3.98 -16.44
C ALA A 77 7.81 2.62 -16.33
N ILE A 78 6.99 2.42 -15.29
CA ILE A 78 6.23 1.18 -15.08
C ILE A 78 5.12 1.02 -16.12
N ALA A 79 4.40 2.09 -16.43
CA ALA A 79 3.30 2.08 -17.40
C ALA A 79 3.76 2.04 -18.86
N GLY A 80 5.06 2.27 -19.13
CA GLY A 80 5.61 2.36 -20.49
C GLY A 80 5.05 3.53 -21.30
N ILE A 81 4.62 4.61 -20.64
CA ILE A 81 4.06 5.81 -21.28
C ILE A 81 4.88 7.05 -20.91
N PRO A 82 4.90 8.09 -21.77
CA PRO A 82 5.60 9.33 -21.45
C PRO A 82 5.06 10.03 -20.18
N ALA A 83 5.95 10.66 -19.41
CA ALA A 83 5.62 11.37 -18.17
C ALA A 83 4.48 12.38 -18.33
N HIS A 84 4.49 13.20 -19.40
CA HIS A 84 3.45 14.19 -19.67
C HIS A 84 2.02 13.59 -19.82
N ARG A 85 1.89 12.31 -20.16
CA ARG A 85 0.60 11.61 -20.22
C ARG A 85 0.15 11.20 -18.81
N VAL A 86 1.08 10.74 -17.97
CA VAL A 86 0.86 10.44 -16.54
C VAL A 86 0.45 11.71 -15.79
N GLU A 87 1.15 12.83 -16.02
CA GLU A 87 0.93 14.12 -15.36
C GLU A 87 -0.53 14.58 -15.42
N ARG A 88 -1.20 14.40 -16.56
CA ARG A 88 -2.61 14.78 -16.73
C ARG A 88 -3.53 14.08 -15.73
N PHE A 89 -3.24 12.82 -15.42
CA PHE A 89 -4.02 12.03 -14.46
C PHE A 89 -3.51 12.17 -13.03
N ALA A 90 -2.21 12.46 -12.87
CA ALA A 90 -1.55 12.63 -11.58
C ALA A 90 -1.84 14.00 -10.94
N TYR A 91 -1.99 15.07 -11.72
CA TYR A 91 -2.12 16.44 -11.21
C TYR A 91 -3.18 16.61 -10.11
N PRO A 92 -4.42 16.09 -10.25
CA PRO A 92 -5.41 16.18 -9.17
C PRO A 92 -4.97 15.50 -7.87
N VAL A 93 -4.23 14.40 -7.96
CA VAL A 93 -3.73 13.65 -6.80
C VAL A 93 -2.51 14.34 -6.20
N LEU A 94 -1.64 14.92 -7.02
CA LEU A 94 -0.52 15.72 -6.53
C LEU A 94 -1.01 16.96 -5.77
N LEU A 95 -2.10 17.60 -6.22
CA LEU A 95 -2.74 18.69 -5.50
C LEU A 95 -3.39 18.23 -4.18
N GLU A 96 -3.97 17.03 -4.15
CA GLU A 96 -4.47 16.41 -2.92
C GLU A 96 -3.31 16.23 -1.92
N ARG A 97 -2.19 15.64 -2.38
CA ARG A 97 -0.98 15.42 -1.59
C ARG A 97 -0.38 16.73 -1.06
N SER A 98 -0.26 17.76 -1.90
CA SER A 98 0.25 19.06 -1.45
C SER A 98 -0.67 19.69 -0.41
N ARG A 99 -1.98 19.62 -0.61
CA ARG A 99 -2.97 20.12 0.37
C ARG A 99 -2.88 19.40 1.70
N ILE A 100 -2.69 18.09 1.70
CA ILE A 100 -2.53 17.32 2.95
C ILE A 100 -1.22 17.70 3.64
N ALA A 101 -0.13 17.91 2.89
CA ALA A 101 1.13 18.39 3.45
C ALA A 101 0.96 19.79 4.08
N ASP A 102 0.20 20.70 3.47
CA ASP A 102 -0.11 22.01 4.03
C ASP A 102 -0.93 21.93 5.32
N LEU A 103 -1.91 21.01 5.37
CA LEU A 103 -2.70 20.79 6.59
C LEU A 103 -1.85 20.20 7.72
N ALA A 104 -0.96 19.27 7.39
CA ALA A 104 -0.06 18.65 8.36
C ALA A 104 0.97 19.65 8.92
N GLN A 105 1.45 20.59 8.11
CA GLN A 105 2.30 21.69 8.60
C GLN A 105 1.59 22.56 9.64
N ARG A 106 0.26 22.68 9.57
CA ARG A 106 -0.58 23.43 10.52
C ARG A 106 -1.08 22.58 11.69
N ALA A 107 -0.75 21.30 11.71
CA ALA A 107 -1.13 20.38 12.76
C ALA A 107 -0.17 20.45 13.94
N HIS A 108 -0.58 19.90 15.08
CA HIS A 108 0.16 19.98 16.34
C HIS A 108 0.97 18.70 16.59
N PRO A 109 2.31 18.78 16.75
CA PRO A 109 3.14 17.63 17.13
C PRO A 109 2.74 17.02 18.46
N VAL A 110 2.59 15.69 18.51
CA VAL A 110 2.33 14.97 19.77
C VAL A 110 3.66 14.69 20.48
N ARG A 111 3.78 15.17 21.71
CA ARG A 111 4.91 14.93 22.63
C ARG A 111 4.46 14.04 23.80
N GLU A 112 5.38 13.71 24.70
CA GLU A 112 5.10 12.93 25.91
C GLU A 112 4.01 13.58 26.79
N ASP A 113 4.03 14.91 26.88
CA ASP A 113 3.05 15.70 27.65
C ASP A 113 1.75 16.01 26.87
N GLY A 114 1.63 15.54 25.64
CA GLY A 114 0.48 15.78 24.75
C GLY A 114 0.81 16.64 23.52
N PRO A 115 -0.22 17.10 22.78
CA PRO A 115 -0.04 17.96 21.59
C PRO A 115 0.60 19.31 21.95
N ASP A 116 1.59 19.71 21.18
CA ASP A 116 2.24 21.01 21.28
C ASP A 116 1.27 22.15 20.91
N VAL A 117 1.45 23.32 21.52
CA VAL A 117 0.71 24.53 21.16
C VAL A 117 1.16 25.06 19.80
N GLN A 118 2.44 24.90 19.47
CA GLN A 118 2.98 25.31 18.18
C GLN A 118 2.62 24.30 17.10
N THR A 119 2.49 24.79 15.88
CA THR A 119 2.28 23.96 14.69
C THR A 119 3.58 23.29 14.25
N LEU A 120 3.48 22.19 13.50
CA LEU A 120 4.64 21.48 12.96
C LEU A 120 5.55 22.42 12.17
N GLY A 121 4.98 23.25 11.30
CA GLY A 121 5.74 24.20 10.49
C GLY A 121 6.53 25.20 11.34
N GLU A 122 5.95 25.71 12.43
CA GLU A 122 6.63 26.62 13.36
C GLU A 122 7.77 25.93 14.11
N VAL A 123 7.53 24.71 14.61
CA VAL A 123 8.54 23.93 15.33
C VAL A 123 9.71 23.59 14.40
N VAL A 124 9.44 23.12 13.19
CA VAL A 124 10.47 22.81 12.21
C VAL A 124 11.25 24.06 11.81
N ALA A 125 10.58 25.17 11.49
CA ALA A 125 11.26 26.42 11.11
C ALA A 125 12.16 26.94 12.25
N HIS A 126 11.71 26.86 13.49
CA HIS A 126 12.51 27.20 14.67
C HIS A 126 13.75 26.29 14.80
N SER A 127 13.57 24.98 14.63
CA SER A 127 14.68 24.00 14.66
C SER A 127 15.72 24.24 13.57
N PHE A 128 15.32 24.63 12.36
CA PHE A 128 16.24 25.05 11.30
C PHE A 128 17.05 26.28 11.71
N GLY A 129 16.38 27.30 12.28
CA GLY A 129 17.03 28.51 12.78
C GLY A 129 18.10 28.23 13.86
N LEU A 130 17.80 27.35 14.82
CA LEU A 130 18.76 26.94 15.85
C LEU A 130 19.96 26.16 15.30
N ARG A 131 19.81 25.48 14.15
CA ARG A 131 20.86 24.73 13.47
C ARG A 131 21.65 25.56 12.47
N GLY A 132 21.30 26.83 12.29
CA GLY A 132 21.89 27.70 11.26
C GLY A 132 21.63 27.20 9.83
N GLN A 133 20.53 26.48 9.61
CA GLN A 133 20.11 26.00 8.30
C GLN A 133 19.05 26.94 7.72
N GLU A 134 19.12 27.21 6.43
CA GLU A 134 18.10 28.00 5.74
C GLU A 134 16.84 27.16 5.49
N TYR A 135 15.68 27.70 5.87
CA TYR A 135 14.37 27.08 5.65
C TYR A 135 13.74 27.54 4.32
N VAL A 136 14.56 27.78 3.29
CA VAL A 136 14.09 28.28 1.98
C VAL A 136 14.04 27.15 0.95
N ASP A 137 15.06 26.28 0.95
CA ASP A 137 15.19 25.17 -0.01
C ASP A 137 14.62 23.85 0.56
N VAL A 138 13.42 23.94 1.15
CA VAL A 138 12.72 22.79 1.73
C VAL A 138 11.48 22.46 0.91
N SER A 139 11.23 21.17 0.69
CA SER A 139 10.06 20.68 -0.04
C SER A 139 9.22 19.78 0.84
N TRP A 140 7.92 20.07 0.93
CA TRP A 140 6.94 19.25 1.61
C TRP A 140 6.12 18.43 0.63
N ASP A 141 5.85 17.19 1.00
CA ASP A 141 5.00 16.28 0.24
C ASP A 141 4.25 15.37 1.21
N SER A 142 3.20 14.71 0.74
CA SER A 142 2.51 13.68 1.51
C SER A 142 2.00 12.55 0.63
N TRP A 143 1.75 11.40 1.21
CA TRP A 143 1.12 10.27 0.55
C TRP A 143 0.32 9.45 1.55
N ARG A 144 -0.55 8.60 1.02
CA ARG A 144 -1.32 7.68 1.84
C ARG A 144 -0.55 6.37 1.97
N GLY A 145 -0.14 6.03 3.19
CA GLY A 145 0.47 4.74 3.52
C GLY A 145 -0.48 3.58 3.25
N GLU A 146 0.06 2.36 3.20
CA GLU A 146 -0.71 1.13 2.97
C GLU A 146 -1.76 0.87 4.04
N ASP A 147 -1.50 1.33 5.27
CA ASP A 147 -2.41 1.32 6.40
C ASP A 147 -3.52 2.38 6.34
N GLY A 148 -3.53 3.18 5.27
CA GLY A 148 -4.49 4.24 5.03
C GLY A 148 -4.21 5.55 5.77
N ARG A 149 -3.13 5.65 6.56
CA ARG A 149 -2.70 6.88 7.24
C ARG A 149 -1.96 7.79 6.28
N TRP A 150 -2.05 9.10 6.49
CA TRP A 150 -1.26 10.05 5.72
C TRP A 150 0.13 10.16 6.31
N VAL A 151 1.13 9.95 5.48
CA VAL A 151 2.54 10.23 5.79
C VAL A 151 2.91 11.53 5.11
N VAL A 152 3.56 12.41 5.85
CA VAL A 152 4.02 13.71 5.39
C VAL A 152 5.53 13.70 5.47
N GLN A 153 6.18 14.13 4.41
CA GLN A 153 7.62 14.18 4.29
C GLN A 153 8.08 15.62 4.13
N LEU A 154 9.08 15.99 4.91
CA LEU A 154 9.94 17.13 4.62
C LEU A 154 11.23 16.62 3.99
N HIS A 155 11.63 17.23 2.88
CA HIS A 155 12.90 16.99 2.21
C HIS A 155 13.68 18.29 2.13
N TRP A 156 14.96 18.23 2.47
CA TRP A 156 15.86 19.39 2.42
C TRP A 156 17.30 18.95 2.21
N THR A 157 18.12 19.86 1.68
CA THR A 157 19.55 19.62 1.53
C THR A 157 20.34 20.43 2.55
N ALA A 158 21.31 19.79 3.20
CA ALA A 158 22.23 20.46 4.13
C ALA A 158 23.67 20.15 3.72
N GLY A 159 24.34 21.12 3.09
CA GLY A 159 25.67 20.93 2.52
C GLY A 159 25.65 19.91 1.36
N ARG A 160 26.13 18.68 1.63
CA ARG A 160 26.12 17.57 0.66
C ARG A 160 25.14 16.46 1.02
N SER A 161 24.40 16.62 2.12
CA SER A 161 23.46 15.62 2.61
C SER A 161 22.06 15.93 2.07
N ASP A 162 21.44 14.93 1.44
CA ASP A 162 20.00 14.88 1.18
C ASP A 162 19.32 14.31 2.44
N ASN A 163 18.48 15.11 3.09
CA ASN A 163 17.82 14.74 4.34
C ASN A 163 16.30 14.67 4.15
N ARG A 164 15.69 13.72 4.86
CA ARG A 164 14.24 13.52 4.88
C ARG A 164 13.78 13.27 6.29
N ALA A 165 12.58 13.74 6.59
CA ALA A 165 11.90 13.52 7.86
C ALA A 165 10.44 13.20 7.59
N HIS A 166 9.91 12.22 8.32
CA HIS A 166 8.55 11.69 8.10
C HIS A 166 7.69 11.79 9.34
N TRP A 167 6.44 12.23 9.15
CA TRP A 167 5.42 12.26 10.19
C TRP A 167 4.14 11.58 9.73
N ALA A 168 3.46 10.86 10.63
CA ALA A 168 2.09 10.42 10.43
C ALA A 168 1.13 11.55 10.83
N PHE A 169 0.26 11.94 9.90
CA PHE A 169 -0.75 12.97 10.10
C PHE A 169 -2.12 12.38 10.42
N HIS A 170 -2.73 12.90 11.49
CA HIS A 170 -4.04 12.54 11.98
C HIS A 170 -4.97 13.76 11.91
N PRO A 171 -5.87 13.83 10.91
CA PRO A 171 -6.83 14.93 10.80
C PRO A 171 -7.74 15.02 12.03
N GLY A 172 -8.03 16.24 12.48
CA GLY A 172 -8.88 16.47 13.65
C GLY A 172 -9.52 17.85 13.65
N ALA A 173 -10.46 18.08 14.57
CA ALA A 173 -11.26 19.31 14.63
C ALA A 173 -10.44 20.59 14.89
N HIS A 174 -9.19 20.48 15.35
CA HIS A 174 -8.32 21.60 15.74
C HIS A 174 -7.04 21.61 14.89
N GLY A 175 -7.16 21.38 13.58
CA GLY A 175 -6.00 21.29 12.68
C GLY A 175 -5.35 19.91 12.61
N GLY A 176 -5.63 19.04 13.59
CA GLY A 176 -5.12 17.67 13.64
C GLY A 176 -3.80 17.56 14.40
N THR A 177 -3.26 16.35 14.46
CA THR A 177 -2.00 16.05 15.14
C THR A 177 -1.02 15.34 14.22
N VAL A 178 0.27 15.44 14.53
CA VAL A 178 1.33 14.72 13.83
C VAL A 178 2.21 13.97 14.82
N THR A 179 2.66 12.79 14.40
CA THR A 179 3.58 11.93 15.17
C THR A 179 4.79 11.63 14.31
N ALA A 180 6.00 11.74 14.88
CA ALA A 180 7.21 11.41 14.12
C ALA A 180 7.30 9.90 13.84
N LEU A 181 7.77 9.56 12.65
CA LEU A 181 7.98 8.19 12.19
C LEU A 181 9.45 7.80 12.14
N ASP A 182 10.37 8.77 12.10
CA ASP A 182 11.80 8.54 12.05
C ASP A 182 12.59 9.50 12.97
N ASP A 183 13.89 9.21 13.14
CA ASP A 183 14.75 9.98 14.03
C ASP A 183 14.91 11.44 13.58
N ALA A 184 14.95 11.70 12.26
CA ALA A 184 15.07 13.05 11.71
C ALA A 184 13.84 13.91 12.06
N ALA A 185 12.64 13.33 11.99
CA ALA A 185 11.39 13.96 12.40
C ALA A 185 11.35 14.22 13.92
N VAL A 186 11.79 13.26 14.74
CA VAL A 186 11.89 13.48 16.20
C VAL A 186 12.89 14.60 16.50
N ASP A 187 14.04 14.61 15.83
CA ASP A 187 15.07 15.64 16.01
C ASP A 187 14.57 17.02 15.61
N LEU A 188 13.81 17.14 14.50
CA LEU A 188 13.24 18.41 14.07
C LEU A 188 12.12 18.89 15.01
N MET A 189 11.43 17.99 15.69
CA MET A 189 10.45 18.37 16.72
C MET A 189 11.11 18.76 18.05
N ASP A 190 12.34 18.36 18.33
CA ASP A 190 13.04 18.74 19.57
C ASP A 190 13.57 20.18 19.49
N PRO A 191 13.10 21.11 20.34
CA PRO A 191 13.58 22.49 20.36
C PRO A 191 15.01 22.63 20.88
N ASN A 192 15.65 21.56 21.39
CA ASN A 192 17.01 21.61 21.91
C ASN A 192 17.97 20.71 21.11
N PRO A 193 18.62 21.24 20.05
CA PRO A 193 19.55 20.46 19.22
C PRO A 193 20.81 19.99 19.97
N ASN A 194 21.10 20.55 21.14
CA ASN A 194 22.28 20.22 21.94
C ASN A 194 22.03 19.10 22.97
N ARG A 195 20.81 18.56 23.06
CA ARG A 195 20.59 17.33 23.80
C ARG A 195 21.23 16.21 23.00
N VAL A 196 22.50 15.93 23.27
CA VAL A 196 23.17 14.70 22.84
C VAL A 196 22.27 13.55 23.27
N ARG A 197 21.52 12.98 22.33
CA ARG A 197 20.87 11.69 22.57
C ARG A 197 22.02 10.76 22.91
N SER A 198 22.01 10.20 24.11
CA SER A 198 22.95 9.14 24.45
C SER A 198 22.79 8.09 23.36
N LEU A 199 23.81 7.91 22.51
CA LEU A 199 23.82 6.86 21.50
C LEU A 199 23.54 5.57 22.24
N ARG A 200 22.34 5.01 22.06
CA ARG A 200 21.98 3.76 22.71
C ARG A 200 22.83 2.70 22.04
N ALA A 201 23.64 1.98 22.82
CA ALA A 201 24.47 0.91 22.27
C ALA A 201 23.58 -0.03 21.45
N VAL A 202 23.97 -0.27 20.20
CA VAL A 202 23.30 -1.23 19.32
C VAL A 202 23.27 -2.57 20.06
N THR A 203 22.08 -3.07 20.36
CA THR A 203 21.95 -4.33 21.08
C THR A 203 22.54 -5.46 20.24
N HIS A 204 23.04 -6.52 20.89
CA HIS A 204 23.52 -7.70 20.16
C HIS A 204 22.46 -8.27 19.20
N LEU A 205 21.18 -8.11 19.53
CA LEU A 205 20.06 -8.50 18.67
C LEU A 205 19.96 -7.62 17.40
N ALA A 206 20.05 -6.29 17.55
CA ALA A 206 20.05 -5.39 16.40
C ALA A 206 21.30 -5.58 15.52
N ARG A 207 22.45 -5.89 16.13
CA ARG A 207 23.67 -6.23 15.40
C ARG A 207 23.55 -7.54 14.64
N ALA A 208 22.98 -8.57 15.26
CA ALA A 208 22.72 -9.85 14.61
C ALA A 208 21.70 -9.73 13.47
N ALA A 209 20.69 -8.86 13.59
CA ALA A 209 19.72 -8.62 12.52
C ALA A 209 20.37 -8.00 11.27
N LEU A 210 21.30 -7.05 11.44
CA LEU A 210 22.04 -6.45 10.34
C LEU A 210 23.00 -7.44 9.65
N ASP A 211 23.56 -8.40 10.40
CA ASP A 211 24.42 -9.46 9.84
C ASP A 211 23.63 -10.55 9.08
N VAL A 212 22.31 -10.63 9.26
CA VAL A 212 21.45 -11.62 8.59
C VAL A 212 21.07 -11.19 7.17
N GLU A 213 20.99 -9.89 6.88
CA GLU A 213 20.66 -9.39 5.54
C GLU A 213 21.75 -9.69 4.48
N GLY A 214 22.96 -10.08 4.91
CA GLY A 214 24.06 -10.49 4.02
C GLY A 214 24.13 -11.98 3.70
N ARG A 215 23.24 -12.82 4.25
CA ARG A 215 23.22 -14.27 3.98
C ARG A 215 22.14 -14.61 2.95
N PRO A 216 22.45 -15.41 1.92
CA PRO A 216 21.40 -16.00 1.10
C PRO A 216 20.46 -16.79 2.01
N LEU A 217 19.15 -16.62 1.82
CA LEU A 217 18.11 -17.43 2.47
C LEU A 217 18.41 -18.90 2.20
N ALA A 218 19.06 -19.58 3.16
CA ALA A 218 19.16 -21.02 3.14
C ALA A 218 17.75 -21.58 3.40
N GLU A 219 17.28 -22.42 2.49
CA GLU A 219 15.99 -23.10 2.61
C GLU A 219 15.88 -23.79 3.97
N PRO A 220 14.72 -23.72 4.65
CA PRO A 220 14.58 -24.32 5.96
C PRO A 220 14.61 -25.84 5.83
N GLU A 221 15.67 -26.47 6.35
CA GLU A 221 15.69 -27.91 6.60
C GLU A 221 14.59 -28.26 7.61
N ILE A 222 13.59 -28.99 7.12
CA ILE A 222 12.52 -29.56 7.92
C ILE A 222 13.14 -30.59 8.86
N LEU A 223 13.29 -30.25 10.13
CA LEU A 223 13.68 -31.20 11.17
C LEU A 223 12.52 -32.20 11.37
N VAL A 224 12.65 -33.37 10.78
CA VAL A 224 11.80 -34.53 11.08
C VAL A 224 12.03 -34.90 12.55
N ARG A 225 11.00 -34.66 13.36
CA ARG A 225 10.95 -35.05 14.77
C ARG A 225 10.72 -36.57 14.84
N GLU A 226 11.74 -37.33 15.22
CA GLU A 226 11.55 -38.74 15.59
C GLU A 226 10.73 -38.81 16.89
N GLU A 227 9.49 -39.28 16.78
CA GLU A 227 8.64 -39.63 17.92
C GLU A 227 9.12 -40.93 18.56
N ARG A 228 9.54 -40.86 19.82
CA ARG A 228 9.73 -42.06 20.66
C ARG A 228 8.37 -42.50 21.22
N PRO A 229 8.08 -43.80 21.28
CA PRO A 229 6.80 -44.27 21.80
C PRO A 229 6.76 -44.08 23.32
N VAL A 230 5.68 -43.47 23.80
CA VAL A 230 5.34 -43.39 25.22
C VAL A 230 4.68 -44.71 25.62
N VAL A 231 5.23 -45.36 26.64
CA VAL A 231 4.61 -46.53 27.29
C VAL A 231 3.62 -46.00 28.33
N GLU A 232 2.33 -46.28 28.14
CA GLU A 232 1.26 -45.99 29.09
C GLU A 232 1.25 -47.03 30.22
N GLU A 233 1.42 -46.59 31.47
CA GLU A 233 1.06 -47.39 32.65
C GLU A 233 -0.41 -47.14 33.02
N PRO A 234 -1.19 -48.18 33.36
CA PRO A 234 -2.60 -48.02 33.68
C PRO A 234 -2.81 -47.45 35.09
N ILE A 235 -3.62 -46.41 35.18
CA ILE A 235 -4.05 -45.81 36.44
C ILE A 235 -5.18 -46.68 37.01
N VAL A 236 -4.97 -47.17 38.24
CA VAL A 236 -5.93 -47.98 38.99
C VAL A 236 -7.11 -47.12 39.44
N VAL A 237 -8.31 -47.64 39.20
CA VAL A 237 -9.61 -47.05 39.54
C VAL A 237 -10.00 -47.48 40.95
N ASP A 238 -10.26 -46.52 41.83
CA ASP A 238 -11.14 -46.71 42.99
C ASP A 238 -12.19 -45.60 42.97
N GLY A 239 -13.46 -46.00 42.95
CA GLY A 239 -14.61 -45.11 42.87
C GLY A 239 -15.39 -45.04 44.18
N GLU A 240 -16.23 -44.01 44.30
CA GLU A 240 -17.52 -44.11 45.00
C GLU A 240 -18.49 -42.99 44.58
N LEU A 241 -19.45 -43.40 43.77
CA LEU A 241 -20.88 -43.08 43.65
C LEU A 241 -21.48 -41.81 44.31
N ALA A 242 -22.18 -41.01 43.49
CA ALA A 242 -23.56 -40.56 43.76
C ALA A 242 -24.24 -39.99 42.48
N GLU A 243 -25.40 -40.58 42.12
CA GLU A 243 -26.39 -40.15 41.10
C GLU A 243 -27.17 -38.90 41.61
N ASP A 244 -27.97 -38.09 40.91
CA ASP A 244 -28.77 -38.23 39.68
C ASP A 244 -29.29 -36.82 39.22
N GLN A 245 -29.71 -36.73 37.95
CA GLN A 245 -30.64 -35.80 37.28
C GLN A 245 -30.21 -34.51 36.52
N PRO A 246 -30.86 -34.22 35.36
CA PRO A 246 -30.38 -33.27 34.35
C PRO A 246 -31.18 -31.96 34.29
N SER A 247 -30.53 -30.82 34.02
CA SER A 247 -31.24 -29.55 33.78
C SER A 247 -30.81 -28.79 32.51
N ALA A 248 -31.79 -28.69 31.60
CA ALA A 248 -32.16 -27.62 30.67
C ALA A 248 -31.09 -26.79 29.94
N LYS A 249 -31.15 -26.87 28.59
CA LYS A 249 -30.53 -25.98 27.61
C LYS A 249 -30.92 -24.51 27.82
N ARG A 250 -29.93 -23.63 28.08
CA ARG A 250 -30.08 -22.17 28.08
C ARG A 250 -30.09 -21.61 26.63
N LYS A 251 -31.21 -21.01 26.22
CA LYS A 251 -31.31 -20.15 25.02
C LYS A 251 -30.56 -18.84 25.26
N LYS A 252 -29.65 -18.46 24.36
CA LYS A 252 -28.99 -17.15 24.34
C LYS A 252 -29.92 -16.11 23.71
N ASN A 253 -30.36 -15.13 24.50
CA ASN A 253 -31.01 -13.91 24.01
C ASN A 253 -29.93 -13.03 23.36
N HIS A 254 -30.08 -12.73 22.07
CA HIS A 254 -29.32 -11.64 21.44
C HIS A 254 -30.05 -10.30 21.70
N PRO A 255 -29.32 -9.21 22.01
CA PRO A 255 -29.92 -7.89 22.17
C PRO A 255 -30.47 -7.38 20.84
N ILE A 256 -31.72 -6.91 20.85
CA ILE A 256 -32.37 -6.27 19.70
C ILE A 256 -31.71 -4.90 19.51
N VAL A 257 -30.95 -4.77 18.43
CA VAL A 257 -30.38 -3.50 17.99
C VAL A 257 -31.40 -2.85 17.04
N PRO A 258 -31.73 -1.56 17.22
CA PRO A 258 -32.66 -0.86 16.33
C PRO A 258 -32.17 -0.89 14.88
N SER A 259 -33.11 -0.85 13.95
CA SER A 259 -32.78 -0.81 12.52
C SER A 259 -32.17 0.55 12.17
N TRP A 260 -31.38 0.60 11.11
CA TRP A 260 -30.74 1.82 10.63
C TRP A 260 -31.73 2.91 10.18
N GLU A 261 -32.98 2.56 9.89
CA GLU A 261 -34.04 3.52 9.55
C GLU A 261 -34.56 4.26 10.80
N ASP A 262 -34.53 3.63 11.98
CA ASP A 262 -34.97 4.24 13.25
C ASP A 262 -34.04 5.39 13.68
N VAL A 263 -32.76 5.31 13.31
CA VAL A 263 -31.73 6.32 13.63
C VAL A 263 -31.86 7.55 12.71
N LEU A 264 -32.27 7.34 11.46
CA LEU A 264 -32.37 8.42 10.47
C LEU A 264 -33.70 9.18 10.53
N LEU A 265 -34.78 8.52 10.95
CA LEU A 265 -36.13 9.10 10.93
C LEU A 265 -36.64 9.56 12.29
N GLY A 266 -35.93 9.28 13.39
CA GLY A 266 -36.22 9.89 14.70
C GLY A 266 -37.58 9.54 15.31
N VAL A 267 -38.23 8.45 14.87
CA VAL A 267 -39.51 7.98 15.40
C VAL A 267 -39.34 6.56 15.90
N ARG A 268 -39.52 6.33 17.20
CA ARG A 268 -39.47 4.99 17.81
C ARG A 268 -40.77 4.25 17.49
N SER A 269 -40.71 3.23 16.63
CA SER A 269 -41.82 2.28 16.50
C SER A 269 -41.94 1.46 17.79
N ARG A 270 -43.18 1.21 18.22
CA ARG A 270 -43.50 0.51 19.46
C ARG A 270 -44.10 -0.85 19.07
N GLY A 271 -43.39 -1.93 19.41
CA GLY A 271 -43.92 -3.31 19.39
C GLY A 271 -43.34 -4.17 18.28
#